data_AF-A0A160N4Z0-F1
#
_entry.id   AF-A0A160N4Z0-F1
#
_cell.length_a   1.000
_cell.length_b   1.000
_cell.length_c   1.000
_cell.angle_alpha   90.00
_cell.angle_beta   90.00
_cell.angle_gamma   90.00
#
_symmetry.space_group_name_H-M   'P 1'
#
loop_
_entity.id
_entity.type
_entity.pdbx_description
1 polymer ?
#
loop_
_entity_poly.entity_id
_entity_poly.type
_entity_poly.pdbx_seq_one_letter_code
_entity_poly.pdbx_strand_id
1 'polypeptide(L)'
;MMVVAIGVLVVLVGGLLALAKLLRGRNMHIWLGGYLRRRVPRVDGPVHVMFCFVDHYEPAWGKVDLATQRARVDRWCTDYRAMASRHRDADGRHPQHSFFYPEEEYLPEHLDKLAALCADGFGEIEIHLHHDNDTPENFRQTIAGFCQTLHDRHGALSRDPATGELTFGFIHGNWSLDNSRADGRWCGLNNELILLRELGCYADFTLPSAPSDTQTRLSNAIYYATDDPARPKSHDTGVPVRVGGTPSGDLMIVQGPLGLNWAERRKGIVPRIENADVRRACPPTRARVDLWVRTGIHVEGRPDWVFIKVHTHGTQERDMDTLLGQAMHDMHSYLESAYNDGKRHVLHYVTAREAYNIIKAAEAGKSGNPNDWRDLVLPPPPHRAG
;
A
#
# COMPACT_ATOMS: atom_id res chain seq x y z
N MET A 1 -25.96 -50.02 -0.41
CA MET A 1 -24.64 -49.39 -0.65
C MET A 1 -24.67 -48.33 -1.74
N MET A 2 -25.21 -48.61 -2.93
CA MET A 2 -25.25 -47.64 -4.05
C MET A 2 -26.02 -46.34 -3.73
N VAL A 3 -27.19 -46.41 -3.08
CA VAL A 3 -27.98 -45.22 -2.68
C VAL A 3 -27.22 -44.34 -1.68
N VAL A 4 -26.51 -44.94 -0.74
CA VAL A 4 -25.67 -44.23 0.24
C VAL A 4 -24.48 -43.55 -0.47
N ALA A 5 -23.84 -44.25 -1.40
CA ALA A 5 -22.74 -43.69 -2.19
C ALA A 5 -23.19 -42.50 -3.07
N ILE A 6 -24.36 -42.61 -3.72
CA ILE A 6 -24.96 -41.50 -4.48
C ILE A 6 -25.31 -40.33 -3.56
N GLY A 7 -25.90 -40.59 -2.39
CA GLY A 7 -26.21 -39.55 -1.40
C GLY A 7 -24.97 -38.80 -0.93
N VAL A 8 -23.88 -39.52 -0.60
CA VAL A 8 -22.59 -38.92 -0.23
C VAL A 8 -22.02 -38.09 -1.38
N LEU A 9 -22.05 -38.60 -2.61
CA LEU A 9 -21.56 -37.87 -3.78
C LEU A 9 -22.34 -36.56 -4.01
N VAL A 10 -23.67 -36.58 -3.91
CA VAL A 10 -24.50 -35.38 -4.06
C VAL A 10 -24.17 -34.33 -3.00
N VAL A 11 -23.97 -34.74 -1.74
CA VAL A 11 -23.57 -33.84 -0.66
C VAL A 11 -22.18 -33.24 -0.91
N LEU A 12 -21.22 -34.05 -1.35
CA LEU A 12 -19.86 -33.58 -1.68
C LEU A 12 -19.87 -32.58 -2.85
N VAL A 13 -20.58 -32.89 -3.93
CA VAL A 13 -20.72 -32.00 -5.09
C VAL A 13 -21.42 -30.70 -4.68
N GLY A 14 -22.51 -30.79 -3.92
CA GLY A 14 -23.21 -29.62 -3.40
C GLY A 14 -22.30 -28.73 -2.52
N GLY A 15 -21.49 -29.34 -1.65
CA GLY A 15 -20.50 -28.64 -0.84
C GLY A 15 -19.42 -27.94 -1.66
N LEU A 16 -18.89 -28.60 -2.68
CA LEU A 16 -17.89 -28.02 -3.59
C LEU A 16 -18.44 -26.85 -4.40
N LEU A 17 -19.68 -26.96 -4.90
CA LEU A 17 -20.35 -25.86 -5.60
C LEU A 17 -20.60 -24.65 -4.70
N ALA A 18 -21.03 -24.89 -3.45
CA ALA A 18 -21.22 -23.83 -2.46
C ALA A 18 -19.90 -23.11 -2.13
N LEU A 19 -18.81 -23.87 -1.94
CA LEU A 19 -17.47 -23.32 -1.74
C LEU A 19 -17.00 -22.52 -2.95
N ALA A 20 -17.15 -23.05 -4.16
CA ALA A 20 -16.79 -22.35 -5.39
C ALA A 20 -17.56 -21.02 -5.56
N LYS A 21 -18.86 -21.01 -5.25
CA LYS A 21 -19.69 -19.81 -5.25
C LYS A 21 -19.20 -18.78 -4.22
N LEU A 22 -18.82 -19.22 -3.01
CA LEU A 22 -18.28 -18.35 -1.97
C LEU A 22 -16.93 -17.74 -2.38
N LEU A 23 -16.03 -18.54 -2.95
CA LEU A 23 -14.73 -18.08 -3.42
C LEU A 23 -14.85 -17.13 -4.62
N ARG A 24 -15.79 -17.38 -5.54
CA ARG A 24 -16.05 -16.49 -6.68
C ARG A 24 -16.74 -15.20 -6.27
N GLY A 25 -17.73 -15.26 -5.37
CA GLY A 25 -18.47 -14.07 -4.91
C GLY A 25 -17.63 -13.03 -4.17
N ARG A 26 -16.39 -13.35 -3.78
CA ARG A 26 -15.43 -12.41 -3.16
C ARG A 26 -14.08 -12.40 -3.89
N ASN A 27 -14.04 -12.88 -5.13
CA ASN A 27 -12.85 -12.96 -5.97
C ASN A 27 -11.63 -13.66 -5.34
N MET A 28 -11.85 -14.52 -4.34
CA MET A 28 -10.79 -15.27 -3.66
C MET A 28 -10.12 -16.28 -4.58
N HIS A 29 -10.83 -16.78 -5.59
CA HIS A 29 -10.27 -17.67 -6.61
C HIS A 29 -9.11 -17.04 -7.40
N ILE A 30 -8.97 -15.71 -7.40
CA ILE A 30 -7.86 -15.01 -8.07
C ILE A 30 -6.55 -15.21 -7.29
N TRP A 31 -6.57 -14.94 -5.97
CA TRP A 31 -5.35 -14.81 -5.15
C TRP A 31 -5.12 -15.98 -4.19
N LEU A 32 -6.15 -16.72 -3.79
CA LEU A 32 -6.05 -17.75 -2.74
C LEU A 32 -5.05 -18.86 -3.11
N GLY A 33 -4.96 -19.20 -4.39
CA GLY A 33 -3.96 -20.18 -4.87
C GLY A 33 -2.52 -19.69 -4.69
N GLY A 34 -2.26 -18.40 -4.91
CA GLY A 34 -0.95 -17.79 -4.65
C GLY A 34 -0.65 -17.73 -3.16
N TYR A 35 -1.61 -17.25 -2.38
CA TYR A 35 -1.54 -17.18 -0.91
C TYR A 35 -1.19 -18.53 -0.26
N LEU A 36 -1.85 -19.62 -0.66
CA LEU A 36 -1.64 -20.95 -0.07
C LEU A 36 -0.31 -21.62 -0.47
N ARG A 37 0.28 -21.23 -1.61
CA ARG A 37 1.57 -21.79 -2.07
C ARG A 37 2.77 -21.09 -1.45
N ARG A 38 2.57 -19.87 -0.96
CA ARG A 38 3.63 -19.04 -0.42
C ARG A 38 4.22 -19.65 0.84
N ARG A 39 5.54 -19.57 0.96
CA ARG A 39 6.30 -20.01 2.14
C ARG A 39 7.12 -18.83 2.63
N VAL A 40 7.04 -18.56 3.93
CA VAL A 40 7.89 -17.55 4.57
C VAL A 40 9.13 -18.28 5.11
N PRO A 41 10.34 -17.97 4.63
CA PRO A 41 11.56 -18.58 5.14
C PRO A 41 11.76 -18.26 6.62
N ARG A 42 12.46 -19.15 7.34
CA ARG A 42 12.97 -18.81 8.67
C ARG A 42 14.20 -17.94 8.51
N VAL A 43 14.35 -17.00 9.43
CA VAL A 43 15.52 -16.11 9.50
C VAL A 43 16.34 -16.44 10.72
N ASP A 44 17.65 -16.32 10.60
CA ASP A 44 18.58 -16.38 11.72
C ASP A 44 18.94 -14.93 12.09
N GLY A 45 18.56 -14.50 13.30
CA GLY A 45 18.75 -13.12 13.76
C GLY A 45 17.46 -12.28 13.80
N PRO A 46 17.58 -10.96 13.98
CA PRO A 46 16.43 -10.07 14.06
C PRO A 46 15.71 -9.94 12.70
N VAL A 47 14.38 -9.87 12.75
CA VAL A 47 13.55 -9.42 11.62
C VAL A 47 13.40 -7.91 11.71
N HIS A 48 13.81 -7.21 10.66
CA HIS A 48 13.49 -5.80 10.48
C HIS A 48 12.09 -5.66 9.90
N VAL A 49 11.24 -4.87 10.56
CA VAL A 49 9.84 -4.65 10.20
C VAL A 49 9.69 -3.22 9.68
N MET A 50 9.61 -3.06 8.36
CA MET A 50 9.31 -1.78 7.73
C MET A 50 7.80 -1.62 7.66
N PHE A 51 7.27 -0.72 8.49
CA PHE A 51 5.85 -0.41 8.56
C PHE A 51 5.55 0.85 7.75
N CYS A 52 4.91 0.66 6.59
CA CYS A 52 4.51 1.68 5.64
C CYS A 52 2.99 1.88 5.70
N PHE A 53 2.56 3.11 5.97
CA PHE A 53 1.14 3.49 5.97
C PHE A 53 0.85 4.39 4.77
N VAL A 54 0.04 3.89 3.83
CA VAL A 54 -0.40 4.68 2.67
C VAL A 54 -1.86 5.10 2.80
N ASP A 55 -2.21 6.25 2.23
CA ASP A 55 -3.55 6.81 2.38
C ASP A 55 -4.09 7.32 1.05
N HIS A 56 -5.28 6.84 0.69
CA HIS A 56 -6.13 7.46 -0.33
C HIS A 56 -6.72 8.73 0.27
N TYR A 57 -5.90 9.78 0.32
CA TYR A 57 -6.19 10.98 1.10
C TYR A 57 -7.07 11.93 0.29
N GLU A 58 -8.39 11.81 0.43
CA GLU A 58 -9.39 12.52 -0.39
C GLU A 58 -10.20 13.54 0.43
N PRO A 59 -9.69 14.75 0.71
CA PRO A 59 -10.44 15.73 1.51
C PRO A 59 -11.84 16.02 1.00
N ALA A 60 -12.08 15.94 -0.32
CA ALA A 60 -13.38 16.20 -0.92
C ALA A 60 -14.27 14.94 -1.03
N TRP A 61 -13.89 13.81 -0.43
CA TRP A 61 -14.68 12.58 -0.44
C TRP A 61 -16.15 12.83 -0.07
N GLY A 62 -17.07 12.32 -0.88
CA GLY A 62 -18.50 12.56 -0.74
C GLY A 62 -18.99 13.90 -1.31
N LYS A 63 -18.12 14.65 -2.01
CA LYS A 63 -18.40 15.98 -2.58
C LYS A 63 -18.88 16.98 -1.54
N VAL A 64 -18.26 16.94 -0.35
CA VAL A 64 -18.60 17.83 0.77
C VAL A 64 -18.13 19.27 0.51
N ASP A 65 -18.70 20.22 1.26
CA ASP A 65 -18.31 21.63 1.14
C ASP A 65 -16.86 21.90 1.60
N LEU A 66 -16.29 23.01 1.13
CA LEU A 66 -14.90 23.37 1.41
C LEU A 66 -14.60 23.53 2.91
N ALA A 67 -15.58 23.95 3.71
CA ALA A 67 -15.41 24.07 5.16
C ALA A 67 -15.19 22.70 5.82
N THR A 68 -15.94 21.68 5.38
CA THR A 68 -15.78 20.30 5.81
C THR A 68 -14.44 19.72 5.36
N GLN A 69 -14.03 19.97 4.11
CA GLN A 69 -12.72 19.54 3.61
C GLN A 69 -11.58 20.12 4.45
N ARG A 70 -11.62 21.43 4.72
CA ARG A 70 -10.64 22.11 5.58
C ARG A 70 -10.59 21.50 6.98
N ALA A 71 -11.75 21.25 7.59
CA ALA A 71 -11.84 20.64 8.91
C ALA A 71 -11.24 19.23 8.94
N ARG A 72 -11.43 18.42 7.89
CA ARG A 72 -10.78 17.10 7.76
C ARG A 72 -9.26 17.23 7.76
N VAL A 73 -8.71 18.16 6.97
CA VAL A 73 -7.26 18.38 6.88
C VAL A 73 -6.68 18.94 8.18
N ASP A 74 -7.34 19.93 8.78
CA ASP A 74 -6.92 20.54 10.06
C ASP A 74 -6.87 19.51 11.18
N ARG A 75 -7.89 18.65 11.24
CA ARG A 75 -7.96 17.56 12.20
C ARG A 75 -6.84 16.53 11.98
N TRP A 76 -6.56 16.14 10.74
CA TRP A 76 -5.43 15.27 10.43
C TRP A 76 -4.12 15.88 10.89
N CYS A 77 -3.80 17.11 10.49
CA CYS A 77 -2.54 17.76 10.86
C CYS A 77 -2.37 17.92 12.38
N THR A 78 -3.47 18.14 13.12
CA THR A 78 -3.45 18.29 14.58
C THR A 78 -3.38 16.95 15.30
N ASP A 79 -4.36 16.07 15.06
CA ASP A 79 -4.54 14.85 15.84
C ASP A 79 -3.49 13.80 15.45
N TYR A 80 -3.13 13.67 14.16
CA TYR A 80 -2.10 12.73 13.72
C TYR A 80 -0.76 13.10 14.34
N ARG A 81 -0.38 14.38 14.29
CA ARG A 81 0.84 14.88 14.93
C ARG A 81 0.84 14.56 16.42
N ALA A 82 -0.24 14.84 17.14
CA ALA A 82 -0.34 14.56 18.57
C ALA A 82 -0.24 13.06 18.88
N MET A 83 -0.88 12.21 18.07
CA MET A 83 -0.85 10.76 18.21
C MET A 83 0.54 10.20 17.90
N ALA A 84 1.07 10.44 16.70
CA ALA A 84 2.37 9.95 16.24
C ALA A 84 3.53 10.49 17.09
N SER A 85 3.38 11.67 17.70
CA SER A 85 4.39 12.26 18.59
C SER A 85 4.71 11.41 19.82
N ARG A 86 3.80 10.52 20.21
CA ARG A 86 3.91 9.65 21.39
C ARG A 86 4.62 8.32 21.11
N HIS A 87 4.99 8.09 19.85
CA HIS A 87 5.49 6.82 19.34
C HIS A 87 6.86 6.98 18.71
N ARG A 88 7.68 5.94 18.80
CA ARG A 88 9.04 5.89 18.24
C ARG A 88 9.40 4.46 17.85
N ASP A 89 9.97 4.33 16.66
CA ASP A 89 10.60 3.08 16.21
C ASP A 89 12.04 2.92 16.76
N ALA A 90 12.78 1.93 16.27
CA ALA A 90 14.15 1.67 16.68
C ALA A 90 15.12 2.83 16.40
N ASP A 91 14.79 3.67 15.41
CA ASP A 91 15.62 4.75 14.91
C ASP A 91 15.25 6.10 15.54
N GLY A 92 14.27 6.11 16.46
CA GLY A 92 13.74 7.34 17.05
C GLY A 92 12.85 8.13 16.10
N ARG A 93 12.30 7.51 15.04
CA ARG A 93 11.35 8.14 14.12
C ARG A 93 9.91 7.91 14.58
N HIS A 94 9.08 8.92 14.34
CA HIS A 94 7.64 8.82 14.51
C HIS A 94 7.01 7.90 13.47
N PRO A 95 5.80 7.37 13.72
CA PRO A 95 4.94 6.83 12.66
C PRO A 95 4.92 7.74 11.44
N GLN A 96 5.27 7.19 10.28
CA GLN A 96 5.26 7.90 9.00
C GLN A 96 3.96 7.63 8.26
N HIS A 97 3.43 8.66 7.61
CA HIS A 97 2.23 8.57 6.78
C HIS A 97 2.53 9.03 5.36
N SER A 98 2.17 8.23 4.36
CA SER A 98 2.27 8.61 2.96
C SER A 98 0.91 9.05 2.45
N PHE A 99 0.76 10.38 2.27
CA PHE A 99 -0.45 11.01 1.80
C PHE A 99 -0.48 10.96 0.27
N PHE A 100 -1.17 9.99 -0.31
CA PHE A 100 -1.39 9.97 -1.76
C PHE A 100 -2.58 10.89 -2.06
N TYR A 101 -2.27 12.10 -2.52
CA TYR A 101 -3.26 13.17 -2.69
C TYR A 101 -3.83 13.16 -4.12
N PRO A 102 -5.15 13.18 -4.31
CA PRO A 102 -5.81 13.18 -5.63
C PRO A 102 -5.52 14.48 -6.38
N GLU A 103 -4.95 14.38 -7.57
CA GLU A 103 -4.72 15.53 -8.46
C GLU A 103 -6.00 16.33 -8.70
N GLU A 104 -7.11 15.64 -8.94
CA GLU A 104 -8.39 16.22 -9.31
C GLU A 104 -9.08 16.97 -8.16
N GLU A 105 -8.61 16.82 -6.92
CA GLU A 105 -9.04 17.59 -5.74
C GLU A 105 -7.99 18.60 -5.28
N TYR A 106 -7.07 19.00 -6.16
CA TYR A 106 -6.01 19.95 -5.83
C TYR A 106 -6.57 21.25 -5.24
N LEU A 107 -6.22 21.50 -3.98
CA LEU A 107 -6.45 22.75 -3.29
C LEU A 107 -5.15 23.18 -2.59
N PRO A 108 -4.56 24.34 -2.94
CA PRO A 108 -3.30 24.78 -2.36
C PRO A 108 -3.30 24.75 -0.84
N GLU A 109 -4.38 25.24 -0.20
CA GLU A 109 -4.50 25.32 1.25
C GLU A 109 -4.52 23.98 1.98
N HIS A 110 -4.89 22.89 1.29
CA HIS A 110 -4.82 21.55 1.88
C HIS A 110 -3.40 21.02 1.83
N LEU A 111 -2.75 21.14 0.67
CA LEU A 111 -1.39 20.65 0.48
C LEU A 111 -0.35 21.47 1.22
N ASP A 112 -0.54 22.78 1.41
CA ASP A 112 0.34 23.61 2.24
C ASP A 112 0.37 23.08 3.69
N LYS A 113 -0.80 22.70 4.24
CA LYS A 113 -0.92 22.14 5.59
C LYS A 113 -0.29 20.76 5.71
N LEU A 114 -0.48 19.90 4.69
CA LEU A 114 0.17 18.59 4.65
C LEU A 114 1.68 18.72 4.47
N ALA A 115 2.15 19.64 3.63
CA ALA A 115 3.56 19.88 3.39
C ALA A 115 4.26 20.33 4.67
N ALA A 116 3.62 21.21 5.46
CA ALA A 116 4.11 21.59 6.78
C ALA A 116 4.18 20.40 7.75
N LEU A 117 3.14 19.54 7.77
CA LEU A 117 3.15 18.31 8.58
C LEU A 117 4.30 17.36 8.16
N CYS A 118 4.53 17.19 6.86
CA CYS A 118 5.60 16.37 6.31
C CYS A 118 6.99 16.96 6.61
N ALA A 119 7.16 18.29 6.50
CA ALA A 119 8.40 18.98 6.85
C ALA A 119 8.76 18.82 8.34
N ASP A 120 7.75 18.66 9.21
CA ASP A 120 7.93 18.33 10.62
C ASP A 120 8.23 16.84 10.89
N GLY A 121 8.41 16.02 9.84
CA GLY A 121 8.88 14.64 9.94
C GLY A 121 7.78 13.59 10.18
N PHE A 122 6.53 13.90 9.85
CA PHE A 122 5.39 13.00 10.05
C PHE A 122 4.96 12.22 8.79
N GLY A 123 5.58 12.47 7.65
CA GLY A 123 5.19 11.81 6.40
C GLY A 123 5.75 12.44 5.14
N GLU A 124 5.24 11.97 4.01
CA GLU A 124 5.52 12.47 2.66
C GLU A 124 4.24 12.52 1.82
N ILE A 125 4.22 13.38 0.80
CA ILE A 125 3.10 13.54 -0.14
C ILE A 125 3.46 12.82 -1.44
N GLU A 126 2.53 12.02 -1.93
CA GLU A 126 2.64 11.21 -3.16
C GLU A 126 1.38 11.40 -4.04
N ILE A 127 1.33 10.75 -5.20
CA ILE A 127 0.28 10.99 -6.19
C ILE A 127 -0.80 9.91 -6.18
N HIS A 128 -2.03 10.38 -6.08
CA HIS A 128 -3.23 9.59 -6.28
C HIS A 128 -4.02 10.19 -7.45
N LEU A 129 -4.73 9.35 -8.19
CA LEU A 129 -5.59 9.80 -9.28
C LEU A 129 -6.81 8.90 -9.43
N HIS A 130 -8.00 9.49 -9.49
CA HIS A 130 -9.16 8.84 -10.07
C HIS A 130 -9.33 9.27 -11.52
N HIS A 131 -9.36 8.29 -12.42
CA HIS A 131 -9.65 8.53 -13.83
C HIS A 131 -10.51 7.40 -14.40
N ASP A 132 -11.21 7.69 -15.50
CA ASP A 132 -12.12 6.77 -16.18
C ASP A 132 -12.18 7.14 -17.66
N ASN A 133 -12.01 6.13 -18.53
CA ASN A 133 -11.98 6.29 -19.98
C ASN A 133 -10.96 7.37 -20.43
N ASP A 134 -9.79 7.40 -19.78
CA ASP A 134 -8.73 8.37 -20.00
C ASP A 134 -7.95 8.11 -21.29
N THR A 135 -7.15 9.08 -21.74
CA THR A 135 -6.22 8.93 -22.88
C THR A 135 -4.77 9.10 -22.45
N PRO A 136 -3.80 8.47 -23.16
CA PRO A 136 -2.38 8.62 -22.83
C PRO A 136 -1.88 10.07 -22.85
N GLU A 137 -2.48 10.94 -23.66
CA GLU A 137 -2.13 12.36 -23.73
C GLU A 137 -2.61 13.12 -22.49
N ASN A 138 -3.87 12.93 -22.10
CA ASN A 138 -4.44 13.58 -20.92
C ASN A 138 -3.73 13.10 -19.65
N PHE A 139 -3.54 11.79 -19.49
CA PHE A 139 -2.83 11.21 -18.36
C PHE A 139 -1.43 11.81 -18.17
N ARG A 140 -0.65 11.90 -19.26
CA ARG A 140 0.69 12.52 -19.22
C ARG A 140 0.64 13.98 -18.80
N GLN A 141 -0.27 14.76 -19.38
CA GLN A 141 -0.41 16.18 -19.06
C GLN A 141 -0.78 16.38 -17.58
N THR A 142 -1.76 15.62 -17.09
CA THR A 142 -2.25 15.67 -15.71
C THR A 142 -1.16 15.33 -14.71
N ILE A 143 -0.53 14.15 -14.86
CA ILE A 143 0.49 13.70 -13.91
C ILE A 143 1.73 14.59 -13.94
N ALA A 144 2.25 14.95 -15.13
CA ALA A 144 3.41 15.83 -15.23
C ALA A 144 3.15 17.22 -14.61
N GLY A 145 1.96 17.79 -14.88
CA GLY A 145 1.55 19.06 -14.30
C GLY A 145 1.42 19.01 -12.77
N PHE A 146 0.91 17.90 -12.24
CA PHE A 146 0.76 17.73 -10.81
C PHE A 146 2.09 17.47 -10.10
N CYS A 147 2.98 16.65 -10.69
CA CYS A 147 4.36 16.50 -10.22
C CYS A 147 5.04 17.86 -10.05
N GLN A 148 4.98 18.70 -11.09
CA GLN A 148 5.57 20.03 -11.05
C GLN A 148 4.93 20.91 -9.97
N THR A 149 3.60 20.84 -9.82
CA THR A 149 2.86 21.60 -8.80
C THR A 149 3.25 21.18 -7.39
N LEU A 150 3.30 19.89 -7.10
CA LEU A 150 3.70 19.34 -5.80
C LEU A 150 5.14 19.74 -5.45
N HIS A 151 6.06 19.67 -6.42
CA HIS A 151 7.44 20.06 -6.19
C HIS A 151 7.62 21.57 -6.02
N ASP A 152 7.17 22.35 -6.99
CA ASP A 152 7.45 23.79 -7.02
C ASP A 152 6.66 24.56 -5.99
N ARG A 153 5.45 24.13 -5.61
CA ARG A 153 4.61 24.90 -4.67
C ARG A 153 4.70 24.36 -3.25
N HIS A 154 4.77 23.05 -3.10
CA HIS A 154 4.64 22.39 -1.80
C HIS A 154 5.96 21.81 -1.28
N GLY A 155 7.03 21.84 -2.08
CA GLY A 155 8.31 21.23 -1.71
C GLY A 155 8.20 19.71 -1.51
N ALA A 156 7.19 19.10 -2.10
CA ALA A 156 7.00 17.65 -2.12
C ALA A 156 7.75 17.04 -3.32
N LEU A 157 7.79 15.71 -3.39
CA LEU A 157 8.46 14.93 -4.44
C LEU A 157 9.97 15.19 -4.58
N SER A 158 10.69 14.10 -4.79
CA SER A 158 12.13 14.12 -4.97
C SER A 158 12.49 14.10 -6.45
N ARG A 159 13.67 14.62 -6.78
CA ARG A 159 14.30 14.39 -8.07
C ARG A 159 15.17 13.15 -8.00
N ASP A 160 15.09 12.30 -9.01
CA ASP A 160 16.05 11.21 -9.18
C ASP A 160 17.43 11.82 -9.47
N PRO A 161 18.46 11.56 -8.63
CA PRO A 161 19.79 12.11 -8.84
C PRO A 161 20.44 11.69 -10.18
N ALA A 162 20.03 10.56 -10.76
CA ALA A 162 20.60 10.05 -12.00
C ALA A 162 20.00 10.74 -13.25
N THR A 163 18.72 11.10 -13.23
CA THR A 163 18.01 11.66 -14.40
C THR A 163 17.68 13.15 -14.25
N GLY A 164 17.57 13.65 -13.01
CA GLY A 164 17.09 15.01 -12.71
C GLY A 164 15.56 15.15 -12.76
N GLU A 165 14.85 14.09 -13.16
CA GLU A 165 13.39 14.08 -13.30
C GLU A 165 12.70 13.98 -11.93
N LEU A 166 11.49 14.52 -11.84
CA LEU A 166 10.64 14.37 -10.67
C LEU A 166 10.16 12.92 -10.56
N THR A 167 10.14 12.41 -9.33
CA THR A 167 9.71 11.04 -9.04
C THR A 167 8.63 11.00 -7.98
N PHE A 168 7.75 10.02 -8.09
CA PHE A 168 6.60 9.86 -7.22
C PHE A 168 6.21 8.39 -7.06
N GLY A 169 5.55 8.08 -5.95
CA GLY A 169 4.81 6.84 -5.75
C GLY A 169 3.37 7.03 -6.22
N PHE A 170 2.76 5.97 -6.75
CA PHE A 170 1.40 6.03 -7.27
C PHE A 170 0.43 5.12 -6.52
N ILE A 171 -0.79 5.63 -6.32
CA ILE A 171 -1.97 4.83 -6.01
C ILE A 171 -3.06 5.16 -7.03
N HIS A 172 -3.61 4.12 -7.64
CA HIS A 172 -4.77 4.25 -8.50
C HIS A 172 -6.04 4.35 -7.64
N GLY A 173 -6.73 5.48 -7.66
CA GLY A 173 -7.84 5.75 -6.72
C GLY A 173 -9.04 4.84 -6.87
N ASN A 174 -9.35 4.45 -8.10
CA ASN A 174 -10.38 3.46 -8.38
C ASN A 174 -9.94 1.99 -8.18
N TRP A 175 -8.71 1.75 -7.71
CA TRP A 175 -8.13 0.41 -7.56
C TRP A 175 -8.00 -0.37 -8.87
N SER A 176 -8.03 0.34 -10.00
CA SER A 176 -8.18 -0.22 -11.34
C SER A 176 -6.93 -0.07 -12.19
N LEU A 177 -5.75 -0.04 -11.55
CA LEU A 177 -4.44 0.08 -12.20
C LEU A 177 -4.39 -0.75 -13.48
N ASP A 178 -3.90 -0.15 -14.55
CA ASP A 178 -3.75 -0.75 -15.87
C ASP A 178 -5.06 -1.39 -16.35
N ASN A 179 -6.13 -0.60 -16.27
CA ASN A 179 -7.50 -0.94 -16.71
C ASN A 179 -8.01 -2.29 -16.21
N SER A 180 -7.68 -2.63 -14.97
CA SER A 180 -7.79 -4.01 -14.46
C SER A 180 -9.18 -4.50 -14.10
N ARG A 181 -10.20 -3.64 -14.16
CA ARG A 181 -11.58 -4.03 -13.95
C ARG A 181 -12.11 -4.79 -15.16
N ALA A 182 -12.90 -5.84 -14.91
CA ALA A 182 -13.44 -6.67 -15.99
C ALA A 182 -14.41 -5.91 -16.92
N ASP A 183 -15.00 -4.81 -16.45
CA ASP A 183 -15.91 -3.95 -17.23
C ASP A 183 -15.19 -2.84 -18.02
N GLY A 184 -13.86 -2.73 -17.92
CA GLY A 184 -13.07 -1.69 -18.59
C GLY A 184 -13.35 -0.27 -18.09
N ARG A 185 -13.97 -0.13 -16.91
CA ARG A 185 -14.27 1.16 -16.29
C ARG A 185 -13.18 1.57 -15.32
N TRP A 186 -13.20 2.85 -14.98
CA TRP A 186 -12.42 3.49 -13.92
C TRP A 186 -10.91 3.45 -14.12
N CYS A 187 -10.49 3.48 -15.38
CA CYS A 187 -9.12 3.75 -15.83
C CYS A 187 -9.16 4.15 -17.32
N GLY A 188 -9.22 3.16 -18.24
CA GLY A 188 -9.25 3.38 -19.69
C GLY A 188 -7.90 3.18 -20.40
N LEU A 189 -6.82 2.91 -19.66
CA LEU A 189 -5.46 2.80 -20.19
C LEU A 189 -4.89 1.39 -19.95
N ASN A 190 -4.64 0.63 -21.02
CA ASN A 190 -3.94 -0.67 -20.96
C ASN A 190 -2.41 -0.52 -21.01
N ASN A 191 -1.89 0.70 -21.07
CA ASN A 191 -0.47 0.99 -21.08
C ASN A 191 -0.09 1.88 -19.88
N GLU A 192 -0.89 1.86 -18.81
CA GLU A 192 -0.73 2.77 -17.68
C GLU A 192 0.62 2.60 -16.97
N LEU A 193 1.17 1.38 -16.91
CA LEU A 193 2.47 1.14 -16.24
C LEU A 193 3.62 1.77 -17.03
N ILE A 194 3.59 1.68 -18.36
CA ILE A 194 4.56 2.38 -19.23
C ILE A 194 4.47 3.88 -19.00
N LEU A 195 3.26 4.44 -18.99
CA LEU A 195 3.04 5.87 -18.77
C LEU A 195 3.59 6.32 -17.43
N LEU A 196 3.24 5.61 -16.36
CA LEU A 196 3.72 5.87 -15.01
C LEU A 196 5.25 5.88 -14.96
N ARG A 197 5.92 4.88 -15.56
CA ARG A 197 7.39 4.83 -15.64
C ARG A 197 7.96 6.03 -16.39
N GLU A 198 7.43 6.34 -17.57
CA GLU A 198 7.89 7.47 -18.40
C GLU A 198 7.77 8.81 -17.67
N LEU A 199 6.81 8.92 -16.75
CA LEU A 199 6.54 10.13 -15.97
C LEU A 199 7.34 10.19 -14.65
N GLY A 200 8.13 9.16 -14.33
CA GLY A 200 8.97 9.12 -13.12
C GLY A 200 8.35 8.38 -11.92
N CYS A 201 7.29 7.59 -12.12
CA CYS A 201 6.74 6.76 -11.05
C CYS A 201 7.74 5.67 -10.63
N TYR A 202 8.15 5.66 -9.35
CA TYR A 202 9.14 4.70 -8.86
C TYR A 202 8.51 3.37 -8.43
N ALA A 203 7.26 3.39 -7.96
CA ALA A 203 6.50 2.19 -7.58
C ALA A 203 4.99 2.47 -7.43
N ASP A 204 4.19 1.42 -7.64
CA ASP A 204 2.76 1.38 -7.31
C ASP A 204 2.52 0.81 -5.91
N PHE A 205 1.56 1.42 -5.21
CA PHE A 205 1.10 1.02 -3.88
C PHE A 205 -0.41 0.74 -3.84
N THR A 206 -1.06 0.44 -4.98
CA THR A 206 -2.51 0.22 -5.05
C THR A 206 -2.94 -1.07 -4.34
N LEU A 207 -2.13 -2.14 -4.37
CA LEU A 207 -2.58 -3.48 -3.95
C LEU A 207 -2.30 -3.81 -2.47
N PRO A 208 -3.19 -4.52 -1.75
CA PRO A 208 -4.23 -5.39 -2.28
C PRO A 208 -5.59 -4.70 -2.43
N SER A 209 -6.31 -5.00 -3.52
CA SER A 209 -7.66 -4.50 -3.78
C SER A 209 -8.76 -5.54 -3.47
N ALA A 210 -8.39 -6.72 -2.96
CA ALA A 210 -9.36 -7.74 -2.56
C ALA A 210 -10.42 -7.15 -1.60
N PRO A 211 -11.71 -7.48 -1.77
CA PRO A 211 -12.27 -8.54 -2.61
C PRO A 211 -12.63 -8.13 -4.04
N SER A 212 -12.15 -6.98 -4.55
CA SER A 212 -12.36 -6.54 -5.93
C SER A 212 -11.85 -7.55 -6.96
N ASP A 213 -12.41 -7.51 -8.18
CA ASP A 213 -11.93 -8.26 -9.34
C ASP A 213 -10.61 -7.69 -9.91
N THR A 214 -10.27 -6.46 -9.52
CA THR A 214 -8.96 -5.83 -9.83
C THR A 214 -7.80 -6.49 -9.08
N GLN A 215 -8.06 -7.27 -8.02
CA GLN A 215 -7.01 -7.96 -7.28
C GLN A 215 -6.21 -8.88 -8.18
N THR A 216 -4.90 -8.94 -8.01
CA THR A 216 -4.01 -9.78 -8.80
C THR A 216 -3.83 -11.18 -8.23
N ARG A 217 -3.39 -12.11 -9.09
CA ARG A 217 -3.03 -13.49 -8.72
C ARG A 217 -1.79 -13.53 -7.82
N LEU A 218 -0.77 -12.73 -8.16
CA LEU A 218 0.34 -12.50 -7.25
C LEU A 218 -0.17 -11.75 -6.02
N SER A 219 0.14 -12.26 -4.84
CA SER A 219 -0.26 -11.68 -3.56
C SER A 219 0.91 -11.74 -2.60
N ASN A 220 1.00 -10.76 -1.70
CA ASN A 220 2.03 -10.70 -0.66
C ASN A 220 3.46 -10.71 -1.23
N ALA A 221 3.68 -9.93 -2.29
CA ALA A 221 4.92 -9.90 -3.03
C ALA A 221 5.35 -8.47 -3.39
N ILE A 222 6.64 -8.31 -3.65
CA ILE A 222 7.26 -7.13 -4.24
C ILE A 222 7.85 -7.61 -5.56
N TYR A 223 7.38 -7.06 -6.68
CA TYR A 223 7.72 -7.57 -8.01
C TYR A 223 7.71 -6.46 -9.05
N TYR A 224 8.43 -6.69 -10.14
CA TYR A 224 8.33 -5.87 -11.33
C TYR A 224 7.24 -6.42 -12.25
N ALA A 225 6.35 -5.55 -12.70
CA ALA A 225 5.37 -5.82 -13.74
C ALA A 225 5.88 -5.26 -15.08
N THR A 226 5.66 -6.02 -16.15
CA THR A 226 5.86 -5.56 -17.53
C THR A 226 4.48 -5.34 -18.14
N ASP A 227 4.29 -4.19 -18.75
CA ASP A 227 3.04 -3.79 -19.38
C ASP A 227 2.80 -4.50 -20.71
N ASP A 228 1.54 -4.70 -21.05
CA ASP A 228 1.08 -5.14 -22.38
C ASP A 228 0.07 -4.10 -22.89
N PRO A 229 0.49 -3.13 -23.73
CA PRO A 229 -0.40 -2.09 -24.24
C PRO A 229 -1.67 -2.59 -24.94
N ALA A 230 -1.69 -3.85 -25.37
CA ALA A 230 -2.85 -4.45 -26.02
C ALA A 230 -3.84 -5.09 -25.04
N ARG A 231 -3.50 -5.25 -23.75
CA ARG A 231 -4.29 -6.00 -22.77
C ARG A 231 -4.25 -5.35 -21.38
N PRO A 232 -5.39 -5.29 -20.67
CA PRO A 232 -5.39 -4.75 -19.31
C PRO A 232 -4.73 -5.72 -18.32
N LYS A 233 -4.46 -5.19 -17.12
CA LYS A 233 -4.06 -5.93 -15.91
C LYS A 233 -2.74 -6.69 -16.09
N SER A 234 -1.78 -6.10 -16.78
CA SER A 234 -0.43 -6.59 -16.99
C SER A 234 0.29 -6.91 -15.67
N HIS A 235 -0.04 -6.17 -14.61
CA HIS A 235 0.45 -6.38 -13.26
C HIS A 235 -0.15 -7.62 -12.52
N ASP A 236 -1.03 -8.41 -13.14
CA ASP A 236 -1.55 -9.68 -12.58
C ASP A 236 -0.44 -10.70 -12.27
N THR A 237 0.66 -10.59 -13.01
CA THR A 237 1.89 -11.37 -12.86
C THR A 237 3.11 -10.45 -12.91
N GLY A 238 4.30 -11.00 -12.66
CA GLY A 238 5.54 -10.26 -12.77
C GLY A 238 6.73 -11.03 -12.21
N VAL A 239 7.88 -10.37 -12.21
CA VAL A 239 9.16 -10.94 -11.76
C VAL A 239 9.44 -10.49 -10.33
N PRO A 240 9.53 -11.40 -9.34
CA PRO A 240 9.85 -11.02 -7.96
C PRO A 240 11.17 -10.26 -7.87
N VAL A 241 11.15 -9.16 -7.13
CA VAL A 241 12.38 -8.44 -6.74
C VAL A 241 13.21 -9.38 -5.87
N ARG A 242 14.50 -9.50 -6.17
CA ARG A 242 15.40 -10.45 -5.52
C ARG A 242 16.77 -9.85 -5.27
N VAL A 243 17.44 -10.32 -4.23
CA VAL A 243 18.85 -9.97 -3.95
C VAL A 243 19.72 -10.30 -5.16
N GLY A 244 20.57 -9.35 -5.58
CA GLY A 244 21.41 -9.44 -6.77
C GLY A 244 20.65 -9.42 -8.08
N GLY A 245 19.34 -9.11 -8.04
CA GLY A 245 18.52 -8.92 -9.22
C GLY A 245 18.80 -7.59 -9.92
N THR A 246 18.22 -7.44 -11.11
CA THR A 246 18.21 -6.18 -11.85
C THR A 246 16.77 -5.74 -12.06
N PRO A 247 16.51 -4.42 -12.10
CA PRO A 247 15.22 -3.89 -12.53
C PRO A 247 14.80 -4.49 -13.87
N SER A 248 13.51 -4.76 -14.01
CA SER A 248 12.92 -5.30 -15.24
C SER A 248 11.51 -4.75 -15.43
N GLY A 249 10.95 -4.87 -16.63
CA GLY A 249 9.60 -4.40 -16.92
C GLY A 249 9.47 -2.89 -16.80
N ASP A 250 8.28 -2.45 -16.39
CA ASP A 250 7.88 -1.05 -16.43
C ASP A 250 7.71 -0.46 -15.03
N LEU A 251 7.10 -1.19 -14.09
CA LEU A 251 6.82 -0.65 -12.76
C LEU A 251 7.00 -1.70 -11.65
N MET A 252 7.56 -1.26 -10.51
CA MET A 252 7.57 -2.06 -9.29
C MET A 252 6.20 -1.98 -8.60
N ILE A 253 5.64 -3.14 -8.24
CA ILE A 253 4.40 -3.26 -7.48
C ILE A 253 4.73 -3.65 -6.05
N VAL A 254 4.35 -2.81 -5.08
CA VAL A 254 4.56 -3.04 -3.65
C VAL A 254 3.23 -3.39 -2.97
N GLN A 255 3.02 -4.68 -2.74
CA GLN A 255 1.77 -5.16 -2.16
C GLN A 255 1.76 -5.13 -0.63
N GLY A 256 0.58 -4.85 -0.08
CA GLY A 256 0.29 -5.05 1.34
C GLY A 256 -0.16 -6.48 1.68
N PRO A 257 -0.27 -6.80 2.99
CA PRO A 257 -0.77 -8.09 3.45
C PRO A 257 -2.20 -8.42 2.95
N LEU A 258 -2.34 -9.59 2.33
CA LEU A 258 -3.60 -10.20 1.89
C LEU A 258 -3.67 -11.64 2.38
N GLY A 259 -4.75 -11.99 3.09
CA GLY A 259 -4.90 -13.35 3.61
C GLY A 259 -6.24 -13.64 4.28
N LEU A 260 -6.26 -14.74 5.04
CA LEU A 260 -7.43 -15.17 5.81
C LEU A 260 -7.20 -14.83 7.29
N ASN A 261 -8.04 -13.93 7.82
CA ASN A 261 -8.05 -13.63 9.25
C ASN A 261 -8.95 -14.65 9.97
N TRP A 262 -8.32 -15.62 10.62
CA TRP A 262 -9.01 -16.65 11.41
C TRP A 262 -9.35 -16.20 12.84
N ALA A 263 -8.79 -15.10 13.33
CA ALA A 263 -9.20 -14.53 14.61
C ALA A 263 -10.59 -13.89 14.49
N GLU A 264 -10.93 -13.38 13.30
CA GLU A 264 -12.25 -12.82 13.01
C GLU A 264 -13.02 -13.70 12.03
N ARG A 265 -14.04 -14.42 12.53
CA ARG A 265 -14.84 -15.34 11.72
C ARG A 265 -16.27 -14.87 11.58
N ARG A 266 -16.78 -14.85 10.34
CA ARG A 266 -18.21 -14.68 10.08
C ARG A 266 -18.95 -15.94 10.53
N LYS A 267 -19.97 -15.76 11.38
CA LYS A 267 -20.75 -16.86 11.99
C LYS A 267 -19.87 -17.91 12.70
N GLY A 268 -18.67 -17.53 13.17
CA GLY A 268 -17.73 -18.43 13.85
C GLY A 268 -16.95 -19.40 12.96
N ILE A 269 -17.23 -19.49 11.65
CA ILE A 269 -16.69 -20.55 10.78
C ILE A 269 -15.86 -20.01 9.63
N VAL A 270 -16.33 -18.94 8.95
CA VAL A 270 -15.67 -18.45 7.73
C VAL A 270 -14.71 -17.32 8.08
N PRO A 271 -13.40 -17.42 7.81
CA PRO A 271 -12.46 -16.34 8.11
C PRO A 271 -12.80 -15.09 7.30
N ARG A 272 -12.55 -13.92 7.87
CA ARG A 272 -12.59 -12.66 7.11
C ARG A 272 -11.39 -12.60 6.15
N ILE A 273 -11.56 -11.84 5.08
CA ILE A 273 -10.42 -11.49 4.22
C ILE A 273 -9.70 -10.38 4.95
N GLU A 274 -8.41 -10.59 5.21
CA GLU A 274 -7.47 -9.54 5.59
C GLU A 274 -6.93 -8.93 4.30
N ASN A 275 -6.99 -7.62 4.15
CA ASN A 275 -6.50 -6.88 2.98
C ASN A 275 -5.71 -5.62 3.40
N ALA A 276 -5.24 -5.53 4.64
CA ALA A 276 -4.46 -4.41 5.16
C ALA A 276 -5.18 -3.04 5.19
N ASP A 277 -6.50 -3.04 5.04
CA ASP A 277 -7.37 -1.88 5.20
C ASP A 277 -7.54 -1.53 6.69
N VAL A 278 -7.24 -0.30 7.08
CA VAL A 278 -7.37 0.18 8.45
C VAL A 278 -8.45 1.23 8.50
N ARG A 279 -9.58 0.91 9.13
CA ARG A 279 -10.73 1.83 9.28
C ARG A 279 -11.66 1.32 10.38
N ARG A 280 -12.76 2.02 10.67
CA ARG A 280 -13.66 1.63 11.77
C ARG A 280 -14.21 0.20 11.64
N ALA A 281 -14.50 -0.24 10.41
CA ALA A 281 -15.03 -1.58 10.14
C ALA A 281 -13.97 -2.71 10.27
N CYS A 282 -12.70 -2.36 10.23
CA CYS A 282 -11.54 -3.23 10.38
C CYS A 282 -10.45 -2.46 11.14
N PRO A 283 -10.57 -2.31 12.46
CA PRO A 283 -9.59 -1.59 13.26
C PRO A 283 -8.26 -2.36 13.32
N PRO A 284 -7.13 -1.69 13.61
CA PRO A 284 -5.82 -2.31 13.60
C PRO A 284 -5.54 -3.08 14.91
N THR A 285 -6.25 -4.19 15.12
CA THR A 285 -6.09 -4.99 16.34
C THR A 285 -4.73 -5.71 16.40
N ARG A 286 -4.29 -6.08 17.60
CA ARG A 286 -3.05 -6.86 17.82
C ARG A 286 -2.99 -8.12 16.94
N ALA A 287 -4.10 -8.85 16.83
CA ALA A 287 -4.17 -10.05 16.00
C ALA A 287 -3.96 -9.78 14.51
N ARG A 288 -4.38 -8.61 14.01
CA ARG A 288 -4.13 -8.17 12.64
C ARG A 288 -2.68 -7.76 12.45
N VAL A 289 -2.10 -7.01 13.40
CA VAL A 289 -0.67 -6.67 13.39
C VAL A 289 0.17 -7.94 13.32
N ASP A 290 -0.12 -8.94 14.16
CA ASP A 290 0.61 -10.21 14.11
C ASP A 290 0.44 -10.92 12.76
N LEU A 291 -0.76 -10.83 12.17
CA LEU A 291 -1.03 -11.41 10.86
C LEU A 291 -0.22 -10.71 9.78
N TRP A 292 -0.12 -9.38 9.81
CA TRP A 292 0.66 -8.59 8.87
C TRP A 292 2.15 -8.93 8.95
N VAL A 293 2.73 -8.99 10.14
CA VAL A 293 4.15 -9.38 10.34
C VAL A 293 4.36 -10.82 9.86
N ARG A 294 3.48 -11.76 10.22
CA ARG A 294 3.57 -13.17 9.78
C ARG A 294 3.40 -13.36 8.27
N THR A 295 2.75 -12.42 7.58
CA THR A 295 2.77 -12.44 6.12
C THR A 295 4.20 -12.37 5.62
N GLY A 296 5.10 -11.59 6.25
CA GLY A 296 6.52 -11.66 5.93
C GLY A 296 6.83 -11.34 4.47
N ILE A 297 6.22 -10.28 3.92
CA ILE A 297 6.50 -9.80 2.54
C ILE A 297 7.93 -9.28 2.53
N HIS A 298 8.76 -9.75 1.60
CA HIS A 298 10.18 -9.42 1.56
C HIS A 298 10.69 -9.44 0.11
N VAL A 299 11.86 -8.87 -0.11
CA VAL A 299 12.66 -9.08 -1.33
C VAL A 299 13.22 -10.51 -1.30
N GLU A 300 13.03 -11.28 -2.36
CA GLU A 300 13.47 -12.68 -2.42
C GLU A 300 14.97 -12.81 -2.11
N GLY A 301 15.33 -13.65 -1.15
CA GLY A 301 16.70 -13.78 -0.64
C GLY A 301 17.07 -12.83 0.51
N ARG A 302 16.16 -11.94 0.93
CA ARG A 302 16.29 -11.07 2.12
C ARG A 302 15.09 -11.20 3.08
N PRO A 303 14.76 -12.41 3.58
CA PRO A 303 13.58 -12.66 4.41
C PRO A 303 13.61 -11.99 5.79
N ASP A 304 14.77 -11.55 6.24
CA ASP A 304 14.97 -10.78 7.47
C ASP A 304 14.48 -9.33 7.37
N TRP A 305 14.20 -8.82 6.17
CA TRP A 305 13.59 -7.50 5.96
C TRP A 305 12.15 -7.67 5.50
N VAL A 306 11.21 -7.49 6.44
CA VAL A 306 9.77 -7.64 6.22
C VAL A 306 9.10 -6.29 6.01
N PHE A 307 8.35 -6.16 4.93
CA PHE A 307 7.55 -4.98 4.59
C PHE A 307 6.08 -5.20 4.94
N ILE A 308 5.52 -4.27 5.70
CA ILE A 308 4.10 -4.21 6.01
C ILE A 308 3.57 -2.92 5.40
N LYS A 309 2.81 -3.02 4.32
CA LYS A 309 2.12 -1.90 3.71
C LYS A 309 0.63 -1.98 4.03
N VAL A 310 0.15 -1.08 4.89
CA VAL A 310 -1.28 -0.94 5.20
C VAL A 310 -1.85 0.28 4.50
N HIS A 311 -3.17 0.33 4.31
CA HIS A 311 -3.83 1.44 3.65
C HIS A 311 -5.09 1.91 4.39
N THR A 312 -5.54 3.12 4.06
CA THR A 312 -6.82 3.68 4.52
C THR A 312 -7.42 4.64 3.48
N HIS A 313 -8.63 5.12 3.78
CA HIS A 313 -9.22 6.33 3.22
C HIS A 313 -9.37 7.36 4.36
N GLY A 314 -8.33 8.16 4.56
CA GLY A 314 -8.10 8.86 5.82
C GLY A 314 -9.14 9.92 6.17
N THR A 315 -9.78 10.48 5.16
CA THR A 315 -10.64 11.66 5.26
C THR A 315 -12.13 11.34 5.41
N GLN A 316 -12.52 10.06 5.49
CA GLN A 316 -13.90 9.65 5.76
C GLN A 316 -14.20 9.80 7.27
N GLU A 317 -15.14 10.68 7.65
CA GLU A 317 -15.35 11.10 9.05
C GLU A 317 -15.59 9.93 10.00
N ARG A 318 -16.33 8.92 9.52
CA ARG A 318 -16.65 7.71 10.30
C ARG A 318 -15.41 6.91 10.72
N ASP A 319 -14.30 7.07 10.01
CA ASP A 319 -13.08 6.29 10.16
C ASP A 319 -11.98 7.09 10.89
N MET A 320 -12.05 8.43 10.88
CA MET A 320 -11.07 9.33 11.50
C MET A 320 -10.81 9.04 12.99
N ASP A 321 -11.83 8.71 13.78
CA ASP A 321 -11.65 8.37 15.20
C ASP A 321 -10.81 7.10 15.40
N THR A 322 -10.90 6.15 14.45
CA THR A 322 -10.08 4.94 14.47
C THR A 322 -8.65 5.26 14.05
N LEU A 323 -8.48 6.17 13.08
CA LEU A 323 -7.19 6.50 12.48
C LEU A 323 -6.34 7.46 13.30
N LEU A 324 -6.97 8.36 14.04
CA LEU A 324 -6.31 9.43 14.78
C LEU A 324 -6.41 9.25 16.30
N GLY A 325 -7.27 8.33 16.76
CA GLY A 325 -7.58 8.12 18.16
C GLY A 325 -6.91 6.88 18.79
N GLN A 326 -7.56 6.35 19.82
CA GLN A 326 -7.02 5.29 20.68
C GLN A 326 -6.66 4.00 19.92
N ALA A 327 -7.42 3.63 18.89
CA ALA A 327 -7.14 2.40 18.15
C ALA A 327 -5.79 2.45 17.42
N MET A 328 -5.43 3.60 16.84
CA MET A 328 -4.12 3.80 16.21
C MET A 328 -3.00 3.86 17.25
N HIS A 329 -3.23 4.55 18.36
CA HIS A 329 -2.29 4.58 19.50
C HIS A 329 -2.00 3.17 20.04
N ASP A 330 -3.01 2.33 20.19
CA ASP A 330 -2.89 0.95 20.66
C ASP A 330 -2.12 0.08 19.65
N MET A 331 -2.33 0.30 18.35
CA MET A 331 -1.58 -0.38 17.28
C MET A 331 -0.10 -0.04 17.36
N HIS A 332 0.27 1.23 17.40
CA HIS A 332 1.68 1.65 17.49
C HIS A 332 2.34 1.19 18.79
N SER A 333 1.65 1.32 19.93
CA SER A 333 2.13 0.78 21.22
C SER A 333 2.40 -0.73 21.14
N TYR A 334 1.56 -1.46 20.40
CA TYR A 334 1.75 -2.90 20.21
C TYR A 334 2.88 -3.24 19.26
N LEU A 335 3.02 -2.52 18.13
CA LEU A 335 4.18 -2.63 17.23
C LEU A 335 5.49 -2.42 18.00
N GLU A 336 5.55 -1.37 18.84
CA GLU A 336 6.73 -1.04 19.64
C GLU A 336 7.02 -2.13 20.69
N SER A 337 6.02 -2.57 21.44
CA SER A 337 6.23 -3.53 22.52
C SER A 337 6.47 -4.98 22.04
N ALA A 338 5.87 -5.38 20.90
CA ALA A 338 5.97 -6.75 20.40
C ALA A 338 7.00 -6.94 19.28
N TYR A 339 7.27 -5.88 18.50
CA TYR A 339 8.06 -5.92 17.27
C TYR A 339 9.22 -4.92 17.23
N ASN A 340 9.68 -4.40 18.38
CA ASN A 340 10.81 -3.47 18.46
C ASN A 340 11.76 -3.76 19.65
N ASP A 341 12.09 -5.04 19.90
CA ASP A 341 12.94 -5.46 21.03
C ASP A 341 14.46 -5.38 20.75
N GLY A 342 14.86 -5.04 19.53
CA GLY A 342 16.25 -4.93 19.10
C GLY A 342 16.99 -6.26 18.97
N LYS A 343 16.32 -7.40 19.21
CA LYS A 343 16.93 -8.74 19.26
C LYS A 343 16.26 -9.72 18.31
N ARG A 344 14.94 -9.82 18.38
CA ARG A 344 14.10 -10.64 17.50
C ARG A 344 13.44 -9.78 16.44
N HIS A 345 13.06 -8.55 16.79
CA HIS A 345 12.45 -7.62 15.86
C HIS A 345 12.98 -6.21 16.04
N VAL A 346 13.11 -5.49 14.93
CA VAL A 346 13.50 -4.09 14.89
C VAL A 346 12.46 -3.37 14.05
N LEU A 347 11.74 -2.41 14.62
CA LEU A 347 10.70 -1.67 13.94
C LEU A 347 11.30 -0.47 13.20
N HIS A 348 10.83 -0.23 11.98
CA HIS A 348 11.13 0.94 11.19
C HIS A 348 9.83 1.52 10.63
N TYR A 349 9.43 2.71 11.06
CA TYR A 349 8.37 3.46 10.40
C TYR A 349 8.94 4.10 9.13
N VAL A 350 8.32 3.82 7.98
CA VAL A 350 8.82 4.24 6.67
C VAL A 350 7.72 4.89 5.84
N THR A 351 8.07 5.88 5.02
CA THR A 351 7.22 6.36 3.93
C THR A 351 7.24 5.39 2.75
N ALA A 352 6.40 5.60 1.73
CA ALA A 352 6.41 4.88 0.47
C ALA A 352 7.78 4.95 -0.24
N ARG A 353 8.38 6.15 -0.29
CA ARG A 353 9.72 6.38 -0.86
C ARG A 353 10.81 5.67 -0.07
N GLU A 354 10.79 5.78 1.25
CA GLU A 354 11.77 5.11 2.12
C GLU A 354 11.66 3.57 1.99
N ALA A 355 10.43 3.05 1.95
CA ALA A 355 10.18 1.63 1.68
C ALA A 355 10.77 1.21 0.32
N TYR A 356 10.54 1.99 -0.74
CA TYR A 356 11.14 1.75 -2.05
C TYR A 356 12.67 1.73 -1.98
N ASN A 357 13.31 2.72 -1.36
CA ASN A 357 14.77 2.75 -1.22
C ASN A 357 15.32 1.54 -0.47
N ILE A 358 14.66 1.09 0.60
CA ILE A 358 15.06 -0.11 1.36
C ILE A 358 14.86 -1.38 0.50
N ILE A 359 13.81 -1.45 -0.32
CA ILE A 359 13.62 -2.53 -1.31
C ILE A 359 14.78 -2.55 -2.31
N LYS A 360 15.16 -1.39 -2.85
CA LYS A 360 16.31 -1.25 -3.76
C LYS A 360 17.62 -1.61 -3.09
N ALA A 361 17.78 -1.32 -1.81
CA ALA A 361 18.94 -1.71 -1.03
C ALA A 361 19.01 -3.23 -0.87
N ALA A 362 17.90 -3.88 -0.52
CA ALA A 362 17.82 -5.34 -0.45
C ALA A 362 18.10 -5.98 -1.82
N GLU A 363 17.52 -5.44 -2.90
CA GLU A 363 17.80 -5.90 -4.28
C GLU A 363 19.28 -5.78 -4.61
N ALA A 364 19.95 -4.68 -4.24
CA ALA A 364 21.39 -4.49 -4.41
C ALA A 364 22.25 -5.34 -3.46
N GLY A 365 21.65 -6.23 -2.65
CA GLY A 365 22.35 -7.11 -1.72
C GLY A 365 22.91 -6.40 -0.48
N LYS A 366 22.39 -5.22 -0.15
CA LYS A 366 22.70 -4.57 1.13
C LYS A 366 22.14 -5.40 2.29
N SER A 367 22.77 -5.22 3.44
CA SER A 367 22.46 -5.89 4.70
C SER A 367 22.70 -4.93 5.86
N GLY A 368 22.44 -5.37 7.09
CA GLY A 368 22.55 -4.53 8.29
C GLY A 368 21.24 -3.81 8.59
N ASN A 369 21.33 -2.59 9.14
CA ASN A 369 20.16 -1.81 9.54
C ASN A 369 19.52 -1.13 8.31
N PRO A 370 18.23 -1.39 7.99
CA PRO A 370 17.48 -0.71 6.94
C PRO A 370 17.49 0.82 7.04
N ASN A 371 17.63 1.38 8.24
CA ASN A 371 17.68 2.82 8.47
C ASN A 371 18.80 3.51 7.66
N ASP A 372 19.92 2.80 7.44
CA ASP A 372 21.07 3.33 6.69
C ASP A 372 20.78 3.49 5.19
N TRP A 373 19.65 2.97 4.71
CA TRP A 373 19.29 2.87 3.30
C TRP A 373 18.02 3.62 2.92
N ARG A 374 17.46 4.44 3.83
CA ARG A 374 16.22 5.20 3.60
C ARG A 374 16.27 6.14 2.39
N ASP A 375 17.47 6.58 2.02
CA ASP A 375 17.72 7.56 0.96
C ASP A 375 18.67 7.02 -0.13
N LEU A 376 18.70 5.70 -0.35
CA LEU A 376 19.67 5.05 -1.25
C LEU A 376 19.58 5.52 -2.71
N VAL A 377 18.37 5.52 -3.29
CA VAL A 377 18.15 5.89 -4.70
C VAL A 377 17.55 7.29 -4.78
N LEU A 378 16.48 7.52 -4.03
CA LEU A 378 15.76 8.79 -4.01
C LEU A 378 16.05 9.55 -2.70
N PRO A 379 16.55 10.80 -2.75
CA PRO A 379 16.71 11.62 -1.56
C PRO A 379 15.34 11.97 -0.94
N PRO A 380 15.29 12.51 0.28
CA PRO A 380 14.06 13.11 0.80
C PRO A 380 13.61 14.28 -0.09
N PRO A 381 12.30 14.57 -0.15
CA PRO A 381 11.82 15.76 -0.84
C PRO A 381 12.42 17.02 -0.20
N PRO A 382 12.53 18.14 -0.94
CA PRO A 382 13.24 19.31 -0.45
C PRO A 382 12.64 19.89 0.83
N HIS A 383 11.31 19.72 1.01
CA HIS A 383 10.48 20.38 2.00
C HIS A 383 10.57 21.91 1.90
N ARG A 384 9.42 22.60 1.98
CA ARG A 384 9.44 24.05 2.18
C ARG A 384 9.41 24.33 3.67
N ALA A 385 10.43 25.04 4.17
CA ALA A 385 10.31 25.68 5.46
C ALA A 385 9.15 26.69 5.36
N GLY A 386 8.16 26.54 6.25
CA GLY A 386 7.01 27.42 6.33
C GLY A 386 7.34 28.85 6.72
#